data_AF-A0A0C6FQC5-F1
#
_entry.id   AF-A0A0C6FQC5-F1
#
_cell.length_a   1.000
_cell.length_b   1.000
_cell.length_c   1.000
_cell.angle_alpha   90.00
_cell.angle_beta   90.00
_cell.angle_gamma   90.00
#
_symmetry.space_group_name_H-M   'P 1'
#
loop_
_entity.id
_entity.type
_entity.pdbx_description
1 polymer ?
#
loop_
_entity_poly.entity_id
_entity_poly.type
_entity_poly.pdbx_seq_one_letter_code
_entity_poly.pdbx_strand_id
1 'polypeptide(L)' 'MDNLQAHKVAGVRAAVAAVGARILYVPAYSPDFNPIEQVFAKIKTLLRKAAARSEDALHRAIQRILRCFKPR' A
#
# COMPACT_ATOMS: atom_id res chain seq x y z
N MET A 1 4.86 -1.69 8.48
CA MET A 1 5.34 -0.54 7.70
C MET A 1 6.74 -0.87 7.20
N ASP A 2 7.07 -0.54 5.96
CA ASP A 2 8.43 -0.77 5.48
C ASP A 2 9.45 0.10 6.23
N ASN A 3 10.74 -0.17 6.02
CA ASN A 3 11.84 0.44 6.76
C ASN A 3 12.31 1.80 6.20
N LEU A 4 11.55 2.44 5.31
CA LEU A 4 11.89 3.72 4.69
C LEU A 4 12.11 4.82 5.75
N GLN A 5 13.11 5.69 5.54
CA GLN A 5 13.44 6.76 6.50
C GLN A 5 12.28 7.73 6.76
N ALA A 6 11.46 7.99 5.74
CA ALA A 6 10.24 8.81 5.87
C ALA A 6 9.27 8.25 6.92
N HIS A 7 9.30 6.95 7.21
CA HIS A 7 8.45 6.29 8.19
C HIS A 7 8.96 6.37 9.64
N LYS A 8 10.13 6.98 9.86
CA LYS A 8 10.82 7.03 11.15
C LYS A 8 10.92 8.42 11.76
N VAL A 9 10.38 9.44 11.11
CA VAL A 9 10.34 10.80 11.66
C VAL A 9 9.49 10.83 12.94
N ALA A 10 9.86 11.68 13.89
CA ALA A 10 9.27 11.70 15.23
C ALA A 10 7.74 11.80 15.24
N GLY A 11 7.18 12.62 14.33
CA GLY A 11 5.73 12.82 14.21
C GLY A 11 4.95 11.57 13.82
N VAL A 12 5.54 10.64 13.05
CA VAL A 12 4.84 9.41 12.61
C VAL A 12 4.52 8.51 13.79
N ARG A 13 5.49 8.28 14.69
CA ARG A 13 5.27 7.44 15.88
C ARG A 13 4.22 8.06 16.81
N ALA A 14 4.30 9.36 17.04
CA ALA A 14 3.35 10.08 17.87
C ALA A 14 1.91 9.98 17.32
N ALA A 15 1.75 10.22 16.01
CA ALA A 15 0.45 10.14 15.34
C ALA A 15 -0.17 8.73 15.42
N VAL A 16 0.63 7.68 15.23
CA VAL A 16 0.15 6.30 15.31
C VAL A 16 -0.22 5.92 16.75
N ALA A 17 0.57 6.32 17.74
CA ALA A 17 0.28 6.06 19.15
C ALA A 17 -0.98 6.80 19.63
N ALA A 18 -1.23 8.01 19.13
CA ALA A 18 -2.40 8.81 19.49
C ALA A 18 -3.74 8.14 19.14
N VAL A 19 -3.75 7.22 18.17
CA VAL A 19 -4.94 6.43 17.79
C VAL A 19 -4.94 5.03 18.41
N GLY A 20 -4.06 4.74 19.39
CA GLY A 20 -3.97 3.46 20.07
C GLY A 20 -3.33 2.34 19.24
N ALA A 21 -2.68 2.67 18.13
CA ALA A 21 -2.02 1.70 17.27
C ALA A 21 -0.51 1.59 17.58
N ARG A 22 0.10 0.50 17.12
CA ARG A 22 1.55 0.27 17.22
C ARG A 22 2.17 0.07 15.84
N ILE A 23 3.38 0.59 15.65
CA ILE A 23 4.13 0.39 14.41
C ILE A 23 4.94 -0.90 14.49
N LEU A 24 4.69 -1.82 13.55
CA LEU A 24 5.56 -2.95 13.27
C LEU A 24 6.38 -2.63 12.02
N TYR A 25 7.70 -2.48 12.18
CA TYR A 25 8.62 -2.32 11.07
C TYR A 25 9.03 -3.70 10.54
N VAL A 26 9.07 -3.85 9.22
CA VAL A 26 9.71 -5.01 8.58
C VAL A 26 11.19 -4.71 8.32
N PRO A 27 12.09 -5.72 8.32
CA PRO A 27 13.50 -5.54 7.98
C PRO A 27 13.68 -4.91 6.59
N ALA A 28 14.82 -4.24 6.38
CA ALA A 28 15.13 -3.65 5.08
C ALA A 28 15.15 -4.72 3.97
N TYR A 29 14.69 -4.34 2.77
CA TYR A 29 14.68 -5.21 1.59
C TYR A 29 14.02 -6.58 1.82
N SER A 30 13.04 -6.67 2.73
CA SER A 30 12.31 -7.90 3.05
C SER A 30 10.85 -7.83 2.60
N PRO A 31 10.58 -7.74 1.28
CA PRO A 31 9.22 -7.62 0.76
C PRO A 31 8.36 -8.85 1.13
N ASP A 32 8.99 -10.02 1.29
CA ASP A 32 8.30 -11.26 1.64
C ASP A 32 7.62 -11.22 3.03
N PHE A 33 8.09 -10.34 3.92
CA PHE A 33 7.48 -10.11 5.23
C PHE A 33 6.35 -9.07 5.22
N ASN A 34 6.01 -8.53 4.06
CA ASN A 34 4.94 -7.55 3.91
C ASN A 34 3.74 -8.16 3.15
N PRO A 35 2.65 -8.57 3.83
CA PRO A 35 1.54 -9.29 3.21
C PRO A 35 0.84 -8.55 2.05
N ILE A 36 0.96 -7.22 1.99
CA ILE A 36 0.35 -6.40 0.94
C ILE A 36 1.05 -6.55 -0.42
N GLU A 37 2.29 -7.04 -0.48
CA GLU A 37 3.06 -7.13 -1.73
C GLU A 37 2.38 -8.02 -2.79
N GLN A 38 1.80 -9.14 -2.37
CA GLN A 38 1.04 -10.02 -3.28
C GLN A 38 -0.21 -9.34 -3.85
N VAL A 39 -0.86 -8.50 -3.06
CA VAL A 39 -2.02 -7.70 -3.50
C VAL A 39 -1.56 -6.64 -4.51
N PHE A 40 -0.45 -5.94 -4.23
CA PHE A 40 0.10 -4.96 -5.17
C PHE A 40 0.53 -5.57 -6.50
N ALA A 41 1.08 -6.79 -6.50
CA ALA A 41 1.39 -7.51 -7.75
C ALA A 41 0.13 -7.69 -8.62
N LYS A 42 -0.99 -8.12 -8.02
CA LYS A 42 -2.28 -8.27 -8.72
C LYS A 42 -2.86 -6.95 -9.20
N ILE A 43 -2.84 -5.91 -8.36
CA ILE A 43 -3.30 -4.56 -8.74
C ILE A 43 -2.50 -4.04 -9.94
N LYS A 44 -1.17 -4.15 -9.91
CA LYS A 44 -0.30 -3.71 -11.02
C LYS A 44 -0.65 -4.44 -12.33
N THR A 45 -0.91 -5.74 -12.28
CA THR A 45 -1.34 -6.50 -13.47
C THR A 45 -2.65 -5.97 -14.04
N LEU A 46 -3.64 -5.71 -13.19
CA LEU A 46 -4.93 -5.17 -13.64
C LEU A 46 -4.83 -3.73 -14.16
N LEU A 47 -3.97 -2.90 -13.57
CA LEU A 47 -3.72 -1.54 -14.04
C LEU A 47 -3.04 -1.53 -15.41
N ARG A 48 -2.05 -2.41 -15.64
CA ARG A 48 -1.42 -2.58 -16.96
C ARG A 48 -2.45 -2.98 -18.02
N LYS A 49 -3.38 -3.87 -17.68
CA LYS A 49 -4.49 -4.27 -18.57
C LYS A 49 -5.47 -3.11 -18.84
N ALA A 50 -5.68 -2.23 -17.87
CA ALA A 50 -6.58 -1.09 -18.03
C ALA A 50 -6.01 0.02 -18.94
N ALA A 51 -4.69 0.08 -19.11
CA ALA A 51 -3.99 0.97 -20.06
C ALA A 51 -4.42 2.45 -20.00
N ALA A 52 -4.77 2.96 -18.82
CA ALA A 52 -5.17 4.36 -18.63
C ALA A 52 -4.03 5.32 -19.01
N ARG A 53 -4.37 6.40 -19.73
CA ARG A 53 -3.42 7.43 -20.22
C ARG A 53 -3.68 8.83 -19.67
N SER A 54 -4.58 8.95 -18.70
CA SER A 54 -4.79 10.19 -17.93
C SER A 54 -4.89 9.88 -16.45
N GLU A 55 -4.59 10.86 -15.62
CA GLU A 55 -4.67 10.75 -14.16
C GLU A 55 -6.09 10.37 -13.70
N ASP A 56 -7.11 11.03 -14.26
CA ASP A 56 -8.52 10.72 -13.95
C ASP A 56 -8.89 9.28 -14.32
N ALA A 57 -8.44 8.81 -15.48
CA ALA A 57 -8.69 7.44 -15.91
C ALA A 57 -7.96 6.44 -15.01
N LEU A 58 -6.75 6.78 -14.56
CA LEU A 58 -5.98 5.96 -13.62
C LEU A 58 -6.68 5.87 -12.26
N HIS A 59 -7.13 7.00 -11.70
CA HIS A 59 -7.88 7.02 -10.44
C HIS A 59 -9.16 6.18 -10.51
N ARG A 60 -9.96 6.33 -11.58
CA ARG A 60 -11.15 5.50 -11.81
C ARG A 60 -10.81 4.02 -11.94
N ALA A 61 -9.72 3.68 -12.63
CA ALA A 61 -9.26 2.31 -12.76
C ALA A 61 -8.85 1.71 -11.40
N ILE A 62 -8.10 2.45 -10.57
CA ILE A 62 -7.70 2.04 -9.22
C ILE A 62 -8.94 1.76 -8.36
N GLN A 63 -9.90 2.70 -8.32
CA GLN A 63 -11.14 2.53 -7.55
C GLN A 63 -11.92 1.27 -7.97
N ARG A 64 -12.05 1.02 -9.28
CA ARG A 64 -12.73 -0.18 -9.79
C ARG A 64 -11.98 -1.46 -9.40
N ILE A 65 -10.65 -1.48 -9.55
CA ILE A 65 -9.81 -2.64 -9.25
C ILE A 65 -9.87 -2.98 -7.76
N LEU A 66 -9.78 -1.98 -6.88
CA LEU A 66 -9.82 -2.21 -5.43
C LEU A 66 -11.13 -2.86 -4.97
N ARG A 67 -12.27 -2.54 -5.62
CA ARG A 67 -13.57 -3.17 -5.33
C ARG A 67 -13.62 -4.68 -5.64
N CYS A 68 -12.68 -5.19 -6.46
CA CYS A 68 -12.57 -6.61 -6.77
C CYS A 68 -11.90 -7.43 -5.66
N PHE A 69 -11.19 -6.80 -4.72
CA PHE A 69 -10.59 -7.47 -3.58
C PHE A 69 -11.60 -7.51 -2.43
N LYS A 70 -12.04 -8.71 -2.06
CA LYS A 70 -12.99 -8.93 -0.96
C LYS A 70 -12.27 -9.57 0.24
N PRO A 71 -12.60 -9.19 1.48
CA PRO A 71 -12.21 -9.96 2.65
C PRO A 71 -12.69 -11.41 2.48
N ARG A 72 -11.89 -12.35 2.97
CA ARG A 72 -12.36 -13.73 3.17
C ARG A 72 -13.07 -13.83 4.49
#